data_AF-A0A3R8RUK1-F1
#
_entry.id   AF-A0A3R8RUK1-F1
#
_cell.length_a   1.000
_cell.length_b   1.000
_cell.length_c   1.000
_cell.angle_alpha   90.00
_cell.angle_beta   90.00
_cell.angle_gamma   90.00
#
_symmetry.space_group_name_H-M   'P 1'
#
loop_
_entity.id
_entity.type
_entity.pdbx_description
1 polymer ?
#
loop_
_entity_poly.entity_id
_entity_poly.type
_entity_poly.pdbx_seq_one_letter_code
_entity_poly.pdbx_strand_id
1 'polypeptide(L)'
;MRLFAAVLPPQDVTDELAASVAQLRTLPGAEALRWTGVPGWHFTLAFYGEVDEDAVPELSERLERAARRTARFPLAVRGGGQFGHGRALWA
;
A
#
# COMPACT_ATOMS: atom_id res chain seq x y z
N MET A 1 -3.38 18.89 -3.57
CA MET A 1 -2.43 17.80 -3.27
C MET A 1 -3.18 16.49 -3.33
N ARG A 2 -2.59 15.41 -3.87
CA ARG A 2 -3.26 14.10 -3.91
C ARG A 2 -3.05 13.35 -2.60
N LEU A 3 -4.13 13.08 -1.86
CA LEU A 3 -4.06 12.44 -0.56
C LEU A 3 -4.78 11.08 -0.52
N PHE A 4 -4.26 10.22 0.35
CA PHE A 4 -4.87 8.95 0.73
C PHE A 4 -4.42 8.60 2.15
N ALA A 5 -5.16 7.73 2.83
CA ALA A 5 -4.76 7.12 4.09
C ALA A 5 -4.32 5.68 3.85
N ALA A 6 -3.28 5.22 4.56
CA ALA A 6 -2.74 3.89 4.40
C ALA A 6 -2.16 3.30 5.69
N VAL A 7 -2.06 1.98 5.72
CA VAL A 7 -1.26 1.24 6.70
C VAL A 7 0.06 0.84 6.06
N LEU A 8 1.16 1.14 6.75
CA LEU A 8 2.50 0.74 6.34
C LEU A 8 2.82 -0.63 6.96
N PRO A 9 3.19 -1.63 6.16
CA PRO A 9 3.68 -2.89 6.70
C PRO A 9 4.99 -2.66 7.47
N PRO A 10 5.24 -3.42 8.56
CA PRO A 10 6.53 -3.45 9.21
C PRO A 10 7.65 -3.92 8.27
N GLN A 11 8.91 -3.55 8.59
CA GLN A 11 10.04 -3.80 7.70
C GLN A 11 10.27 -5.30 7.42
N ASP A 12 10.15 -6.15 8.43
CA ASP A 12 10.28 -7.60 8.30
C ASP A 12 9.28 -8.18 7.30
N VAL A 13 8.04 -7.68 7.30
CA VAL A 13 7.01 -8.06 6.32
C VAL A 13 7.38 -7.58 4.91
N THR A 14 7.88 -6.35 4.78
CA THR A 14 8.29 -5.83 3.47
C THR A 14 9.53 -6.55 2.92
N ASP A 15 10.45 -6.98 3.77
CA ASP A 15 11.66 -7.70 3.36
C ASP A 15 11.31 -9.11 2.85
N GLU A 16 10.37 -9.81 3.52
CA GLU A 16 9.85 -11.09 3.06
C GLU A 16 9.13 -10.98 1.69
N LEU A 17 8.27 -9.96 1.54
CA LEU A 17 7.62 -9.70 0.26
C LEU A 17 8.63 -9.31 -0.83
N ALA A 18 9.68 -8.56 -0.50
CA ALA A 18 10.75 -8.18 -1.42
C ALA A 18 11.50 -9.37 -1.98
N ALA A 19 11.77 -10.39 -1.16
CA ALA A 19 12.37 -11.64 -1.62
C ALA A 19 11.46 -12.35 -2.65
N SER A 20 10.15 -12.38 -2.41
CA SER A 20 9.17 -12.97 -3.34
C SER A 20 9.06 -12.18 -4.65
N VAL A 21 9.00 -10.85 -4.58
CA VAL A 21 8.96 -9.96 -5.75
C VAL A 21 10.25 -10.06 -6.57
N ALA A 22 11.40 -10.22 -5.92
CA ALA A 22 12.67 -10.41 -6.63
C ALA A 22 12.66 -11.66 -7.52
N GLN A 23 12.03 -12.75 -7.09
CA GLN A 23 11.86 -13.95 -7.92
C GLN A 23 10.94 -13.67 -9.11
N LEU A 24 9.81 -13.00 -8.90
CA LEU A 24 8.87 -12.64 -9.98
C LEU A 24 9.50 -11.76 -11.05
N ARG A 25 10.43 -10.88 -10.66
CA ARG A 25 11.18 -10.01 -11.58
C ARG A 25 12.10 -10.77 -12.55
N THR A 26 12.40 -12.04 -12.28
CA THR A 26 13.22 -12.88 -13.16
C THR A 26 12.41 -13.63 -14.22
N LEU A 27 11.08 -13.60 -14.14
CA LEU A 27 10.21 -14.29 -15.08
C LEU A 27 10.16 -13.57 -16.44
N PRO A 28 10.01 -14.30 -17.55
CA PRO A 28 9.80 -13.69 -18.86
C PRO A 28 8.60 -12.72 -18.89
N GLY A 29 8.79 -11.51 -19.42
CA GLY A 29 7.75 -10.49 -19.49
C GLY A 29 7.66 -9.59 -18.25
N ALA A 30 8.43 -9.88 -17.19
CA ALA A 30 8.48 -9.05 -15.99
C ALA A 30 9.03 -7.63 -16.26
N GLU A 31 9.83 -7.47 -17.32
CA GLU A 31 10.36 -6.21 -17.79
C GLU A 31 9.28 -5.25 -18.34
N ALA A 32 8.11 -5.78 -18.73
CA ALA A 32 6.98 -4.96 -19.17
C ALA A 32 6.21 -4.32 -18.00
N LEU A 33 6.48 -4.75 -16.76
CA LEU A 33 5.81 -4.24 -15.56
C LEU A 33 6.55 -3.04 -14.97
N ARG A 34 5.79 -2.03 -14.56
CA ARG A 34 6.32 -0.96 -13.71
C ARG A 34 6.28 -1.39 -12.24
N TRP A 35 7.38 -1.91 -11.74
CA TRP A 35 7.49 -2.33 -10.35
C TRP A 35 7.53 -1.13 -9.38
N THR A 36 6.70 -1.16 -8.34
CA THR A 36 6.79 -0.23 -7.21
C THR A 36 7.99 -0.58 -6.34
N GLY A 37 8.70 0.44 -5.84
CA GLY A 37 9.75 0.26 -4.83
C GLY A 37 9.16 -0.01 -3.45
N VAL A 38 9.92 -0.66 -2.58
CA VAL A 38 9.52 -0.99 -1.19
C VAL A 38 8.98 0.22 -0.41
N PRO A 39 9.56 1.44 -0.48
CA PRO A 39 9.00 2.60 0.21
C PRO A 39 7.58 3.00 -0.24
N GLY A 40 7.15 2.52 -1.41
CA GLY A 40 5.80 2.74 -1.93
C GLY A 40 4.81 1.66 -1.56
N TRP A 41 5.21 0.60 -0.85
CA TRP A 41 4.31 -0.51 -0.49
C TRP A 41 3.48 -0.17 0.74
N HIS A 42 2.17 -0.27 0.60
CA HIS A 42 1.21 0.10 1.64
C HIS A 42 -0.16 -0.51 1.35
N PHE A 43 -0.98 -0.64 2.39
CA PHE A 43 -2.41 -0.94 2.24
C PHE A 43 -3.19 0.36 2.22
N THR A 44 -3.68 0.76 1.04
CA THR A 44 -4.55 1.94 0.92
C THR A 44 -5.87 1.67 1.62
N LEU A 45 -6.23 2.52 2.59
CA LEU A 45 -7.51 2.44 3.31
C LEU A 45 -8.58 3.32 2.66
N ALA A 46 -8.20 4.51 2.20
CA ALA A 46 -9.10 5.46 1.56
C ALA A 46 -8.33 6.40 0.63
N PHE A 47 -8.86 6.65 -0.56
CA PHE A 47 -8.34 7.64 -1.51
C PHE A 47 -9.20 8.90 -1.48
N TYR A 48 -8.60 10.06 -1.26
CA TYR A 48 -9.32 11.35 -1.16
C TYR A 48 -9.26 12.17 -2.44
N GLY A 49 -8.39 11.82 -3.39
CA GLY A 49 -8.19 12.61 -4.60
C GLY A 49 -7.44 13.90 -4.30
N GLU A 50 -7.79 14.97 -5.00
CA GLU A 50 -7.23 16.29 -4.76
C GLU A 50 -7.86 16.92 -3.51
N VAL A 51 -6.99 17.35 -2.60
CA VAL A 51 -7.34 18.02 -1.35
C VAL A 51 -6.51 19.30 -1.22
N ASP A 52 -7.15 20.37 -0.76
CA ASP A 52 -6.48 21.63 -0.46
C ASP A 52 -5.53 21.47 0.74
N GLU A 53 -4.36 22.09 0.66
CA GLU A 53 -3.32 21.96 1.70
C GLU A 53 -3.82 22.43 3.07
N ASP A 54 -4.66 23.45 3.10
CA ASP A 54 -5.28 24.00 4.32
C ASP A 54 -6.20 23.00 5.04
N ALA A 55 -6.68 21.96 4.35
CA ALA A 55 -7.53 20.92 4.95
C ALA A 55 -6.72 19.79 5.61
N VAL A 56 -5.40 19.73 5.39
CA VAL A 56 -4.53 18.64 5.89
C VAL A 56 -4.52 18.54 7.43
N PRO A 57 -4.41 19.65 8.20
CA PRO A 57 -4.44 19.56 9.66
C PRO A 57 -5.75 18.96 10.20
N GLU A 58 -6.91 19.45 9.73
CA GLU A 58 -8.21 18.93 10.18
C GLU A 58 -8.40 17.46 9.78
N LEU A 59 -8.02 17.10 8.55
CA LEU A 59 -8.06 15.72 8.07
C LEU A 59 -7.21 14.80 8.95
N SER A 60 -5.99 15.22 9.31
CA SER A 60 -5.07 14.45 10.14
C SER A 60 -5.66 14.18 11.53
N GLU A 61 -6.20 15.20 12.20
CA GLU A 61 -6.85 15.03 13.50
C GLU A 61 -8.04 14.07 13.46
N ARG A 62 -8.85 14.14 12.39
CA ARG A 62 -10.01 13.27 12.21
C ARG A 62 -9.59 11.82 11.97
N LEU A 63 -8.53 11.60 11.20
CA LEU A 63 -7.97 10.27 10.97
C LEU A 63 -7.38 9.67 12.23
N GLU A 64 -6.67 10.46 13.04
CA GLU A 64 -6.19 10.02 14.34
C GLU A 64 -7.33 9.57 15.28
N ARG A 65 -8.40 10.37 15.35
CA ARG A 65 -9.59 10.01 16.15
C ARG A 65 -10.23 8.73 15.65
N ALA A 66 -10.28 8.52 14.33
CA ALA A 66 -10.80 7.29 13.74
C ALA A 66 -9.91 6.08 14.05
N ALA A 67 -8.58 6.23 13.93
CA ALA A 67 -7.62 5.17 14.23
C ALA A 67 -7.72 4.70 15.69
N ARG A 68 -7.89 5.63 16.64
CA ARG A 68 -8.06 5.32 18.08
C ARG A 68 -9.31 4.50 18.42
N ARG A 69 -10.30 4.41 17.52
CA ARG A 69 -11.52 3.60 17.73
C ARG A 69 -11.31 2.11 17.45
N THR A 70 -10.18 1.74 16.84
CA THR A 70 -9.89 0.35 16.47
C THR A 70 -8.70 -0.15 17.28
N ALA A 71 -8.89 -1.24 18.03
CA ALA A 71 -7.78 -1.88 18.73
C ALA A 71 -6.80 -2.51 17.72
N ARG A 72 -5.51 -2.55 18.05
CA ARG A 72 -4.51 -3.27 17.24
C ARG A 72 -4.91 -4.74 17.07
N PHE A 73 -4.73 -5.28 15.87
CA PHE A 73 -5.03 -6.67 15.55
C PHE A 73 -3.94 -7.27 14.66
N PRO A 74 -3.72 -8.60 14.74
CA PRO A 74 -2.80 -9.27 13.82
C PRO A 74 -3.37 -9.27 12.40
N LEU A 75 -2.51 -9.02 11.43
CA LEU A 75 -2.82 -9.07 10.00
C LEU A 75 -1.70 -9.84 9.30
N ALA A 76 -2.06 -10.61 8.28
CA ALA A 76 -1.10 -11.33 7.45
C ALA A 76 -1.40 -11.08 5.97
N VAL A 77 -0.34 -10.96 5.18
CA VAL A 77 -0.42 -10.99 3.72
C VAL A 77 -0.40 -12.45 3.29
N ARG A 78 -1.37 -12.86 2.48
CA ARG A 78 -1.43 -14.23 1.97
C ARG A 78 -1.80 -14.24 0.50
N GLY A 79 -0.84 -14.69 -0.30
CA GLY A 79 -0.98 -14.77 -1.75
C GLY A 79 -0.82 -13.42 -2.43
N GLY A 80 -1.16 -13.39 -3.71
CA GLY A 80 -1.20 -12.20 -4.53
C GLY A 80 -2.11 -12.44 -5.71
N GLY A 81 -2.42 -11.39 -6.46
CA GLY A 81 -3.35 -11.46 -7.56
C GLY A 81 -3.14 -10.38 -8.59
N GLN A 82 -4.09 -10.30 -9.51
CA GLN A 82 -4.13 -9.26 -10.52
C GLN A 82 -5.42 -8.44 -10.42
N PHE A 83 -5.34 -7.19 -10.85
CA PHE A 83 -6.48 -6.29 -10.94
C PHE A 83 -6.59 -5.67 -12.33
N GLY A 84 -7.82 -5.38 -12.77
CA GLY A 84 -8.10 -4.66 -14.01
C GLY A 84 -7.65 -5.39 -15.28
N HIS A 85 -7.89 -6.71 -15.37
CA HIS A 85 -7.45 -7.57 -16.48
C HIS A 85 -5.92 -7.60 -16.66
N GLY A 86 -5.18 -7.79 -15.56
CA GLY A 86 -3.72 -7.91 -15.60
C GLY A 86 -2.97 -6.58 -15.65
N ARG A 87 -3.66 -5.45 -15.41
CA ARG A 87 -3.04 -4.12 -15.40
C ARG A 87 -2.22 -3.83 -14.15
N ALA A 88 -2.49 -4.54 -13.06
CA ALA A 88 -1.74 -4.41 -11.82
C ALA A 88 -1.61 -5.77 -11.14
N LEU A 89 -0.43 -6.04 -10.58
CA LEU A 89 -0.21 -7.11 -9.62
C LEU A 89 -0.31 -6.53 -8.21
N TRP A 90 -0.84 -7.31 -7.27
CA TRP A 90 -0.93 -6.96 -5.86
C TRP A 90 -0.60 -8.17 -4.98
N ALA A 91 -0.20 -7.89 -3.74
CA ALA A 91 -0.06 -8.81 -2.64
C ALA A 91 -0.50 -8.08 -1.36
#